data_AF-A0A2S6A3B7-F1
#
_entry.id   AF-A0A2S6A3B7-F1
#
_cell.length_a   1.000
_cell.length_b   1.000
_cell.length_c   1.000
_cell.angle_alpha   90.00
_cell.angle_beta   90.00
_cell.angle_gamma   90.00
#
_symmetry.space_group_name_H-M   'P 1'
#
loop_
_entity.id
_entity.type
_entity.pdbx_description
1 polymer ?
#
loop_
_entity_poly.entity_id
_entity_poly.type
_entity_poly.pdbx_seq_one_letter_code
_entity_poly.pdbx_strand_id
1 'polypeptide(L)'
;MTWEELEQLPEDIAARIELWEGRVVWLRRGPGEHQEFTNLLWSGLRRCARKQMSDDPEQCWSVRTETNVFFGKSGKSDFVTPDFMVHRCLEQPYQHVRSPDVVLVGEVLSPSNSDADMELKKARYAKAGIPWYWEVTLATQRSAIAHVHAYVLASQVGPLPPGVSVLHQANYVLAGAWSPTASESVRIDHPFPIDIPWSELEFG
;
A
#
# COMPACT_ATOMS: atom_id res chain seq x y z
N MET A 1 -14.05 9.66 16.52
CA MET A 1 -13.47 8.55 17.30
C MET A 1 -11.99 8.79 17.45
N THR A 2 -11.49 8.69 18.68
CA THR A 2 -10.06 8.73 19.00
C THR A 2 -9.45 7.33 18.97
N TRP A 3 -8.13 7.24 18.95
CA TRP A 3 -7.43 5.96 19.08
C TRP A 3 -7.76 5.27 20.41
N GLU A 4 -7.82 6.03 21.50
CA GLU A 4 -8.12 5.53 22.83
C GLU A 4 -9.55 4.96 22.92
N GLU A 5 -10.51 5.57 22.21
CA GLU A 5 -11.86 5.03 22.07
C GLU A 5 -11.89 3.74 21.22
N LEU A 6 -11.08 3.68 20.16
CA LEU A 6 -10.96 2.50 19.30
C LEU A 6 -10.39 1.30 20.08
N GLU A 7 -9.37 1.51 20.91
CA GLU A 7 -8.74 0.47 21.74
C GLU A 7 -9.68 -0.14 22.79
N GLN A 8 -10.79 0.53 23.11
CA GLN A 8 -11.80 0.00 24.04
C GLN A 8 -12.82 -0.92 23.36
N LEU A 9 -12.82 -0.99 22.03
CA LEU A 9 -13.71 -1.89 21.30
C LEU A 9 -13.21 -3.33 21.38
N PRO A 10 -14.11 -4.32 21.22
CA PRO A 10 -13.70 -5.71 20.99
C PRO A 10 -12.71 -5.81 19.82
N GLU A 11 -11.69 -6.65 19.97
CA GLU A 11 -10.59 -6.76 19.00
C GLU A 11 -11.08 -7.06 17.57
N ASP A 12 -12.10 -7.92 17.44
CA ASP A 12 -12.70 -8.30 16.17
C ASP A 12 -13.46 -7.17 15.45
N ILE A 13 -13.88 -6.16 16.23
CA ILE A 13 -14.49 -4.92 15.76
C ILE A 13 -13.41 -3.89 15.42
N ALA A 14 -12.47 -3.66 16.33
CA ALA A 14 -11.38 -2.71 16.14
C ALA A 14 -10.54 -3.05 14.89
N ALA A 15 -10.29 -4.34 14.64
CA ALA A 15 -9.56 -4.83 13.46
C ALA A 15 -10.28 -4.56 12.12
N ARG A 16 -11.54 -4.11 12.13
CA ARG A 16 -12.31 -3.77 10.92
C ARG A 16 -12.48 -2.27 10.74
N ILE A 17 -11.76 -1.45 11.50
CA ILE A 17 -11.90 0.00 11.49
C ILE A 17 -10.57 0.65 11.12
N GLU A 18 -10.62 1.54 10.15
CA GLU A 18 -9.64 2.59 9.95
C GLU A 18 -10.16 3.92 10.51
N LEU A 19 -9.25 4.79 10.95
CA LEU A 19 -9.59 6.16 11.36
C LEU A 19 -9.03 7.16 10.37
N TRP A 20 -9.90 7.86 9.64
CA TRP A 20 -9.50 8.89 8.69
C TRP A 20 -9.75 10.26 9.31
N GLU A 21 -8.70 10.89 9.86
CA GLU A 21 -8.82 12.13 10.65
C GLU A 21 -9.91 12.01 11.74
N GLY A 22 -9.95 10.88 12.44
CA GLY A 22 -10.91 10.56 13.50
C GLY A 22 -12.29 10.10 13.02
N ARG A 23 -12.52 10.00 11.70
CA ARG A 23 -13.73 9.40 11.12
C ARG A 23 -13.58 7.89 11.02
N VAL A 24 -14.59 7.15 11.45
CA VAL A 24 -14.62 5.69 11.40
C VAL A 24 -14.90 5.25 9.96
N VAL A 25 -14.00 4.46 9.40
CA VAL A 25 -14.16 3.80 8.10
C VAL A 25 -14.13 2.30 8.31
N TRP A 26 -15.18 1.62 7.85
CA TRP A 26 -15.30 0.18 8.00
C TRP A 26 -14.61 -0.54 6.85
N LEU A 27 -13.64 -1.38 7.20
CA LEU A 27 -12.99 -2.29 6.28
C LEU A 27 -13.93 -3.43 5.91
N ARG A 28 -14.00 -3.73 4.61
CA ARG A 28 -14.67 -4.92 4.10
C ARG A 28 -13.68 -6.06 4.12
N ARG A 29 -14.12 -7.25 4.51
CA ARG A 29 -13.32 -8.47 4.29
C ARG A 29 -13.38 -8.81 2.80
N GLY A 30 -12.23 -8.79 2.15
CA GLY A 30 -12.09 -9.29 0.79
C GLY A 30 -12.34 -10.80 0.70
N PRO A 31 -12.51 -11.35 -0.52
CA PRO A 31 -12.55 -12.79 -0.75
C PRO A 31 -11.22 -13.46 -0.36
N GLY A 32 -11.18 -14.79 -0.23
CA GLY A 32 -9.95 -15.50 0.17
C GLY A 32 -8.77 -15.24 -0.78
N GLU A 33 -9.06 -15.06 -2.06
CA GLU A 33 -8.12 -14.67 -3.11
C GLU A 33 -7.40 -13.36 -2.79
N HIS A 34 -8.09 -12.39 -2.20
CA HIS A 34 -7.49 -11.13 -1.79
C HIS A 34 -6.35 -11.37 -0.81
N GLN A 35 -6.59 -12.19 0.22
CA GLN A 35 -5.57 -12.52 1.20
C GLN A 35 -4.41 -13.29 0.58
N GLU A 36 -4.72 -14.25 -0.30
CA GLU A 36 -3.71 -15.08 -0.94
C GLU A 36 -2.77 -14.23 -1.80
N PHE A 37 -3.30 -13.37 -2.67
CA PHE A 37 -2.46 -12.50 -3.49
C PHE A 37 -1.68 -11.46 -2.68
N THR A 38 -2.25 -10.94 -1.59
CA THR A 38 -1.52 -10.09 -0.63
C THR A 38 -0.32 -10.84 -0.05
N ASN A 39 -0.47 -12.10 0.35
CA ASN A 39 0.61 -12.92 0.89
C ASN A 39 1.69 -13.25 -0.16
N LEU A 40 1.28 -13.56 -1.39
CA LEU A 40 2.21 -13.83 -2.49
C LEU A 40 3.06 -12.59 -2.83
N LEU A 41 2.44 -11.41 -2.92
CA LEU A 41 3.13 -10.13 -3.12
C LEU A 41 4.08 -9.81 -1.97
N TRP A 42 3.63 -9.98 -0.73
CA TRP A 42 4.48 -9.83 0.45
C TRP A 42 5.71 -10.74 0.38
N SER A 43 5.52 -12.00 -0.01
CA SER A 43 6.60 -12.98 -0.12
C SER A 43 7.63 -12.56 -1.17
N GLY A 44 7.17 -12.20 -2.39
CA GLY A 44 8.03 -11.73 -3.48
C GLY A 44 8.79 -10.45 -3.13
N LEU A 45 8.10 -9.46 -2.55
CA LEU A 45 8.73 -8.22 -2.08
C LEU A 45 9.77 -8.49 -0.98
N ARG A 46 9.46 -9.38 -0.03
CA ARG A 46 10.38 -9.74 1.05
C ARG A 46 11.61 -10.48 0.54
N ARG A 47 11.47 -11.32 -0.48
CA ARG A 47 12.59 -11.97 -1.17
C ARG A 47 13.50 -10.93 -1.82
N CYS A 48 12.93 -9.99 -2.57
CA CYS A 48 13.69 -8.91 -3.23
C CYS A 48 14.38 -7.99 -2.19
N ALA A 49 13.68 -7.59 -1.14
CA ALA A 49 14.23 -6.77 -0.05
C ALA A 49 15.42 -7.44 0.63
N ARG A 50 15.32 -8.74 0.93
CA ARG A 50 16.41 -9.54 1.52
C ARG A 50 17.61 -9.64 0.61
N LYS A 51 17.38 -9.82 -0.69
CA LYS A 51 18.45 -9.81 -1.68
C LYS A 51 19.17 -8.46 -1.68
N GLN A 52 18.42 -7.35 -1.74
CA GLN A 52 19.01 -6.01 -1.70
C GLN A 52 19.85 -5.79 -0.42
N MET A 53 19.33 -6.16 0.76
CA MET A 53 20.08 -6.00 2.01
C MET A 53 21.32 -6.91 2.11
N SER A 54 21.36 -8.02 1.36
CA SER A 54 22.55 -8.86 1.25
C SER A 54 23.60 -8.23 0.34
N ASP A 55 23.18 -7.54 -0.72
CA ASP A 55 24.05 -6.89 -1.69
C ASP A 55 24.54 -5.51 -1.17
N ASP A 56 23.71 -4.82 -0.37
CA ASP A 56 23.99 -3.52 0.27
C ASP A 56 23.48 -3.51 1.74
N PRO A 57 24.33 -3.89 2.71
CA PRO A 57 23.96 -3.97 4.13
C PRO A 57 23.68 -2.64 4.81
N GLU A 58 23.98 -1.49 4.18
CA GLU A 58 23.66 -0.17 4.75
C GLU A 58 22.17 0.16 4.60
N GLN A 59 21.49 -0.49 3.65
CA GLN A 59 20.04 -0.39 3.50
C GLN A 59 19.33 -1.38 4.41
N CYS A 60 18.20 -0.95 4.98
CA CYS A 60 17.37 -1.81 5.82
C CYS A 60 15.90 -1.64 5.47
N TRP A 61 15.32 -2.71 4.94
CA TRP A 61 13.94 -2.78 4.44
C TRP A 61 13.13 -3.83 5.20
N SER A 62 11.89 -3.48 5.54
CA SER A 62 10.92 -4.38 6.16
C SER A 62 9.64 -4.39 5.34
N VAL A 63 9.14 -5.60 5.07
CA VAL A 63 7.90 -5.83 4.30
C VAL A 63 6.83 -6.36 5.26
N ARG A 64 5.66 -5.74 5.25
CA ARG A 64 4.53 -6.03 6.15
C ARG A 64 3.23 -6.16 5.38
N THR A 65 2.30 -6.88 5.98
CA THR A 65 0.88 -6.96 5.59
C THR A 65 0.02 -6.52 6.76
N GLU A 66 -1.21 -6.08 6.49
CA GLU A 66 -2.24 -5.79 7.51
C GLU A 66 -1.75 -4.93 8.70
N THR A 67 -0.85 -3.99 8.44
CA THR A 67 -0.23 -3.18 9.49
C THR A 67 -0.56 -1.71 9.26
N ASN A 68 -1.06 -1.04 10.30
CA ASN A 68 -1.49 0.36 10.20
C ASN A 68 -0.32 1.30 9.88
N VAL A 69 -0.57 2.23 8.96
CA VAL A 69 0.30 3.38 8.67
C VAL A 69 -0.33 4.62 9.28
N PHE A 70 0.31 5.19 10.28
CA PHE A 70 -0.18 6.39 10.97
C PHE A 70 0.36 7.66 10.29
N PHE A 71 -0.53 8.59 9.95
CA PHE A 71 -0.19 9.83 9.22
C PHE A 71 0.18 11.00 10.14
N GLY A 72 -0.28 11.00 11.39
CA GLY A 72 0.09 12.01 12.38
C GLY A 72 1.55 11.91 12.83
N LYS A 73 2.17 13.03 13.23
CA LYS A 73 3.51 13.02 13.86
C LYS A 73 3.53 12.34 15.24
N SER A 74 2.43 12.44 15.98
CA SER A 74 2.30 11.88 17.34
C SER A 74 0.95 11.17 17.55
N GLY A 75 -0.15 11.70 17.02
CA GLY A 75 -1.49 11.11 17.16
C GLY A 75 -1.71 9.85 16.32
N LYS A 76 -2.55 8.93 16.81
CA LYS A 76 -2.90 7.66 16.14
C LYS A 76 -4.32 7.62 15.58
N SER A 77 -5.11 8.68 15.78
CA SER A 77 -6.48 8.79 15.29
C SER A 77 -6.57 9.10 13.78
N ASP A 78 -5.46 8.96 13.05
CA ASP A 78 -5.40 9.09 11.61
C ASP A 78 -4.46 8.05 11.01
N PHE A 79 -5.04 6.97 10.49
CA PHE A 79 -4.33 5.85 9.88
C PHE A 79 -5.17 5.13 8.84
N VAL A 80 -4.45 4.40 8.01
CA VAL A 80 -4.99 3.42 7.06
C VAL A 80 -4.17 2.14 7.15
N THR A 81 -4.72 1.05 6.66
CA THR A 81 -4.12 -0.27 6.66
C THR A 81 -3.96 -0.71 5.21
N PRO A 82 -2.79 -0.52 4.58
CA PRO A 82 -2.53 -1.09 3.27
C PRO A 82 -2.49 -2.62 3.36
N ASP A 83 -2.81 -3.30 2.26
CA ASP A 83 -2.76 -4.75 2.20
C ASP A 83 -1.32 -5.25 2.35
N PHE A 84 -0.39 -4.58 1.69
CA PHE A 84 1.04 -4.77 1.87
C PHE A 84 1.80 -3.44 1.82
N MET A 85 2.98 -3.41 2.44
CA MET A 85 3.87 -2.26 2.40
C MET A 85 5.33 -2.63 2.54
N VAL A 86 6.18 -1.68 2.14
CA VAL A 86 7.61 -1.66 2.42
C VAL A 86 7.93 -0.40 3.21
N HIS A 87 8.66 -0.56 4.31
CA HIS A 87 9.15 0.56 5.11
C HIS A 87 10.62 0.36 5.47
N ARG A 88 11.30 1.46 5.83
CA ARG A 88 12.64 1.41 6.42
C ARG A 88 12.58 0.73 7.78
N CYS A 89 13.63 0.02 8.17
CA CYS A 89 13.70 -0.55 9.52
C CYS A 89 13.51 0.51 10.59
N LEU A 90 12.70 0.19 11.59
CA LEU A 90 12.43 1.09 12.71
C LEU A 90 13.50 0.91 13.79
N GLU A 91 13.75 1.97 14.54
CA GLU A 91 14.80 2.00 15.58
C GLU A 91 14.46 1.08 16.77
N GLN A 92 13.16 0.92 17.06
CA GLN A 92 12.70 0.16 18.23
C GLN A 92 11.76 -0.99 17.85
N PRO A 93 11.86 -2.14 18.53
CA PRO A 93 10.86 -3.20 18.42
C PRO A 93 9.45 -2.70 18.75
N TYR A 94 8.45 -3.22 18.04
CA TYR A 94 7.03 -2.89 18.24
C TYR A 94 6.65 -1.42 18.02
N GLN A 95 7.56 -0.62 17.45
CA GLN A 95 7.26 0.75 17.04
C GLN A 95 6.18 0.75 15.96
N HIS A 96 5.22 1.66 16.08
CA HIS A 96 4.19 1.86 15.07
C HIS A 96 4.80 2.43 13.79
N VAL A 97 4.35 1.92 12.64
CA VAL A 97 4.80 2.41 11.33
C VAL A 97 4.15 3.76 11.05
N ARG A 98 4.97 4.78 10.80
CA ARG A 98 4.52 6.14 10.45
C ARG A 98 4.80 6.38 8.97
N SER A 99 4.02 7.25 8.32
CA SER A 99 4.20 7.50 6.88
C SER A 99 5.61 7.91 6.43
N PRO A 100 6.45 8.64 7.20
CA PRO A 100 7.81 8.95 6.78
C PRO A 100 8.73 7.72 6.65
N ASP A 101 8.41 6.64 7.35
CA ASP A 101 9.18 5.39 7.32
C ASP A 101 8.79 4.53 6.10
N VAL A 102 7.58 4.72 5.58
CA VAL A 102 7.01 3.93 4.48
C VAL A 102 7.54 4.43 3.14
N VAL A 103 8.03 3.51 2.32
CA VAL A 103 8.52 3.82 0.96
C VAL A 103 7.59 3.29 -0.13
N LEU A 104 6.78 2.29 0.17
CA LEU A 104 5.80 1.70 -0.74
C LEU A 104 4.59 1.21 0.06
N VAL A 105 3.39 1.52 -0.43
CA VAL A 105 2.14 0.87 -0.02
C VAL A 105 1.48 0.21 -1.23
N GLY A 106 0.71 -0.84 -1.00
CA GLY A 106 -0.06 -1.48 -2.07
C GLY A 106 -1.41 -2.00 -1.62
N GLU A 107 -2.36 -1.98 -2.56
CA GLU A 107 -3.74 -2.40 -2.39
C GLU A 107 -4.07 -3.48 -3.44
N VAL A 108 -4.71 -4.56 -3.00
CA VAL A 108 -5.23 -5.62 -3.83
C VAL A 108 -6.70 -5.32 -4.11
N LEU A 109 -6.98 -4.88 -5.33
CA LEU A 109 -8.31 -4.47 -5.75
C LEU A 109 -9.12 -5.70 -6.18
N SER A 110 -10.12 -6.02 -5.37
CA SER A 110 -11.18 -6.98 -5.70
C SER A 110 -12.40 -6.26 -6.30
N PRO A 111 -13.30 -6.99 -6.98
CA PRO A 111 -14.57 -6.41 -7.47
C PRO A 111 -15.47 -5.79 -6.38
N SER A 112 -15.17 -6.02 -5.09
CA SER A 112 -15.94 -5.49 -3.97
C SER A 112 -15.44 -4.13 -3.45
N ASN A 113 -14.28 -3.68 -3.92
CA ASN A 113 -13.73 -2.37 -3.58
C ASN A 113 -14.53 -1.26 -4.26
N SER A 114 -14.82 -0.19 -3.52
CA SER A 114 -15.45 1.02 -4.05
C SER A 114 -14.39 1.92 -4.68
N ASP A 115 -14.53 2.24 -5.96
CA ASP A 115 -13.60 3.14 -6.67
C ASP A 115 -13.41 4.46 -5.91
N ALA A 116 -14.49 5.02 -5.36
CA ALA A 116 -14.45 6.27 -4.61
C ALA A 116 -13.66 6.14 -3.29
N ASP A 117 -13.79 5.02 -2.59
CA ASP A 117 -13.07 4.79 -1.33
C ASP A 117 -11.58 4.55 -1.61
N MET A 118 -11.25 3.87 -2.72
CA MET A 118 -9.86 3.63 -3.15
C MET A 118 -9.17 4.91 -3.61
N GLU A 119 -9.85 5.76 -4.39
CA GLU A 119 -9.31 7.07 -4.77
C GLU A 119 -9.06 7.95 -3.54
N LEU A 120 -9.97 7.94 -2.56
CA LEU A 120 -9.77 8.69 -1.33
C LEU A 120 -8.58 8.11 -0.52
N LYS A 121 -8.47 6.79 -0.38
CA LYS A 121 -7.35 6.13 0.31
C LYS A 121 -6.00 6.44 -0.37
N LYS A 122 -5.95 6.36 -1.71
CA LYS A 122 -4.81 6.74 -2.55
C LYS A 122 -4.39 8.20 -2.34
N ALA A 123 -5.35 9.13 -2.31
CA ALA A 123 -5.07 10.53 -2.03
C ALA A 123 -4.50 10.76 -0.62
N ARG A 124 -4.92 9.96 0.38
CA ARG A 124 -4.35 10.03 1.74
C ARG A 124 -2.89 9.61 1.76
N TYR A 125 -2.53 8.51 1.07
CA TYR A 125 -1.14 8.09 0.92
C TYR A 125 -0.28 9.16 0.24
N ALA A 126 -0.80 9.79 -0.82
CA ALA A 126 -0.10 10.86 -1.52
C ALA A 126 0.10 12.09 -0.62
N LYS A 127 -0.95 12.52 0.11
CA LYS A 127 -0.88 13.61 1.10
C LYS A 127 0.13 13.30 2.21
N ALA A 128 0.27 12.04 2.60
CA ALA A 128 1.21 11.57 3.60
C ALA A 128 2.67 11.47 3.10
N GLY A 129 2.90 11.71 1.80
CA GLY A 129 4.23 11.76 1.20
C GLY A 129 4.85 10.39 0.91
N ILE A 130 4.05 9.32 0.85
CA ILE A 130 4.57 7.98 0.57
C ILE A 130 5.02 7.93 -0.91
N PRO A 131 6.28 7.52 -1.21
CA PRO A 131 6.82 7.61 -2.57
C PRO A 131 6.14 6.72 -3.61
N TRP A 132 5.81 5.48 -3.25
CA TRP A 132 5.26 4.48 -4.17
C TRP A 132 3.90 3.98 -3.69
N TYR A 133 2.97 3.89 -4.64
CA TYR A 133 1.66 3.28 -4.45
C TYR A 133 1.42 2.23 -5.52
N TRP A 134 1.06 1.02 -5.13
CA TRP A 134 0.79 -0.10 -6.03
C TRP A 134 -0.69 -0.48 -5.99
N GLU A 135 -1.27 -0.68 -7.17
CA GLU A 135 -2.59 -1.28 -7.34
C GLU A 135 -2.42 -2.66 -7.98
N VAL A 136 -2.98 -3.69 -7.34
CA VAL A 136 -3.01 -5.04 -7.88
C VAL A 136 -4.44 -5.42 -8.17
N THR A 137 -4.82 -5.43 -9.44
CA THR A 137 -6.18 -5.77 -9.85
C THR A 137 -6.30 -7.28 -10.05
N LEU A 138 -7.26 -7.90 -9.37
CA LEU A 138 -7.58 -9.32 -9.54
C LEU A 138 -8.48 -9.56 -10.76
N ALA A 139 -8.31 -10.70 -11.41
CA ALA A 139 -9.18 -11.12 -12.50
C ALA A 139 -10.59 -11.47 -11.97
N THR A 140 -11.63 -11.13 -12.73
CA THR A 140 -13.02 -11.27 -12.30
C THR A 140 -13.56 -12.71 -12.36
N GLN A 141 -12.96 -13.57 -13.19
CA GLN A 141 -13.47 -14.92 -13.46
C GLN A 141 -12.48 -16.04 -13.13
N ARG A 142 -11.30 -15.70 -12.60
CA ARG A 142 -10.24 -16.66 -12.26
C ARG A 142 -9.48 -16.12 -11.05
N SER A 143 -9.01 -17.01 -10.18
CA SER A 143 -8.11 -16.68 -9.08
C SER A 143 -6.73 -16.38 -9.65
N ALA A 144 -6.55 -15.16 -10.16
CA ALA A 144 -5.31 -14.68 -10.78
C ALA A 144 -5.22 -13.15 -10.68
N ILE A 145 -3.99 -12.63 -10.71
CA ILE A 145 -3.75 -11.19 -10.92
C ILE A 145 -3.98 -10.86 -12.40
N ALA A 146 -4.76 -9.82 -12.68
CA ALA A 146 -4.95 -9.28 -14.02
C ALA A 146 -3.87 -8.25 -14.35
N HIS A 147 -3.65 -7.30 -13.45
CA HIS A 147 -2.72 -6.18 -13.64
C HIS A 147 -2.03 -5.81 -12.33
N VAL A 148 -0.78 -5.37 -12.45
CA VAL A 148 -0.07 -4.63 -11.40
C VAL A 148 0.28 -3.26 -11.97
N HIS A 149 -0.13 -2.20 -11.28
CA HIS A 149 0.23 -0.83 -11.61
C HIS A 149 1.06 -0.24 -10.46
N ALA A 150 2.22 0.31 -10.79
CA ALA A 150 3.02 1.09 -9.86
C ALA A 150 2.90 2.57 -10.19
N TYR A 151 2.61 3.36 -9.17
CA TYR A 151 2.53 4.80 -9.27
C TYR A 151 3.59 5.45 -8.39
N VAL A 152 4.17 6.55 -8.88
CA VAL A 152 5.14 7.38 -8.17
C VAL A 152 4.50 8.68 -7.72
N LEU A 153 4.86 9.14 -6.53
CA LEU A 153 4.39 10.41 -5.98
C LEU A 153 4.88 11.60 -6.81
N ALA A 154 3.95 12.39 -7.30
CA ALA A 154 4.17 13.72 -7.85
C ALA A 154 3.78 14.76 -6.79
N SER A 155 4.78 15.34 -6.13
CA SER A 155 4.61 16.28 -5.01
C SER A 155 4.11 17.67 -5.43
N GLN A 156 4.11 17.99 -6.73
CA GLN A 156 3.55 19.23 -7.26
C GLN A 156 2.81 18.98 -8.57
N VAL A 157 1.54 19.37 -8.60
CA VAL A 157 0.83 19.61 -9.87
C VAL A 157 1.45 20.89 -10.47
N GLY A 158 1.86 20.84 -11.74
CA GLY A 158 2.42 21.99 -12.46
C GLY A 158 1.46 23.20 -12.49
N PRO A 159 1.83 24.31 -13.16
CA PRO A 159 0.99 25.51 -13.17
C PRO A 159 -0.41 25.18 -13.69
N LEU A 160 -1.41 25.43 -12.85
CA LEU A 160 -2.82 25.19 -13.15
C LEU A 160 -3.37 26.36 -13.97
N PRO A 161 -4.33 26.11 -14.89
CA PRO A 161 -5.07 27.19 -15.55
C PRO A 161 -5.75 28.12 -14.52
N PRO A 162 -5.86 29.44 -14.80
CA PRO A 162 -6.54 30.37 -13.91
C PRO A 162 -7.94 29.89 -13.54
N GLY A 163 -8.27 29.92 -12.25
CA GLY A 163 -9.57 29.50 -11.72
C GLY A 163 -9.73 28.00 -11.43
N VAL A 164 -8.71 27.17 -11.69
CA VAL A 164 -8.73 25.74 -11.34
C VAL A 164 -8.18 25.53 -9.93
N SER A 165 -8.97 24.89 -9.07
CA SER A 165 -8.52 24.39 -7.76
C SER A 165 -8.26 22.88 -7.82
N VAL A 166 -7.20 22.43 -7.16
CA VAL A 166 -6.92 21.00 -6.99
C VAL A 166 -7.47 20.51 -5.66
N LEU A 167 -8.17 19.37 -5.70
CA LEU A 167 -8.62 18.69 -4.47
C LEU A 167 -7.44 18.10 -3.69
N HIS A 168 -6.40 17.64 -4.39
CA HIS A 168 -5.19 17.06 -3.82
C HIS A 168 -3.95 17.66 -4.48
N GLN A 169 -3.06 18.27 -3.68
CA GLN A 169 -1.83 18.90 -4.17
C GLN A 169 -0.73 17.89 -4.51
N ALA A 170 -0.71 16.77 -3.79
CA ALA A 170 0.14 15.62 -4.08
C ALA A 170 -0.72 14.53 -4.69
N ASN A 171 -0.25 13.95 -5.81
CA ASN A 171 -0.95 12.87 -6.51
C ASN A 171 0.04 11.80 -6.97
N TYR A 172 -0.50 10.66 -7.39
CA TYR A 172 0.27 9.57 -7.95
C TYR A 172 0.20 9.57 -9.47
N VAL A 173 1.33 9.33 -10.12
CA VAL A 173 1.45 9.22 -11.58
C VAL A 173 1.87 7.81 -11.94
N LEU A 174 1.23 7.21 -12.93
CA LEU A 174 1.55 5.84 -13.37
C LEU A 174 2.99 5.79 -13.89
N ALA A 175 3.81 4.95 -13.26
CA ALA A 175 5.23 4.78 -13.55
C ALA A 175 5.56 3.39 -14.09
N GLY A 176 4.70 2.40 -13.85
CA GLY A 176 4.86 1.05 -14.40
C GLY A 176 3.53 0.30 -14.45
N ALA A 177 3.40 -0.58 -15.44
CA ALA A 177 2.23 -1.42 -15.63
C ALA A 177 2.67 -2.79 -16.16
N TRP A 178 2.18 -3.86 -15.52
CA TRP A 178 2.52 -5.24 -15.87
C TRP A 178 1.26 -6.10 -15.90
N SER A 179 1.26 -7.11 -16.76
CA SER A 179 0.27 -8.19 -16.76
C SER A 179 0.94 -9.52 -17.13
N PRO A 180 0.35 -10.67 -16.73
CA PRO A 180 0.88 -12.00 -17.08
C PRO A 180 1.01 -12.25 -18.59
N THR A 181 0.29 -11.49 -19.41
CA THR A 181 0.30 -11.59 -20.87
C THR A 181 1.27 -10.63 -21.55
N ALA A 182 1.76 -9.61 -20.83
CA ALA A 182 2.59 -8.54 -21.39
C ALA A 182 4.03 -8.53 -20.86
N SER A 183 4.30 -9.20 -19.73
CA SER A 183 5.64 -9.30 -19.14
C SER A 183 5.88 -10.67 -18.52
N GLU A 184 7.15 -11.04 -18.32
CA GLU A 184 7.52 -12.28 -17.62
C GLU A 184 7.46 -12.12 -16.09
N SER A 185 7.58 -10.89 -15.60
CA SER A 185 7.57 -10.55 -14.18
C SER A 185 7.07 -9.12 -13.95
N VAL A 186 6.84 -8.80 -12.67
CA VAL A 186 6.70 -7.43 -12.18
C VAL A 186 8.10 -6.93 -11.84
N ARG A 187 8.65 -6.04 -12.67
CA ARG A 187 10.04 -5.55 -12.54
C ARG A 187 10.12 -4.03 -12.48
N ILE A 188 10.74 -3.50 -11.42
CA ILE A 188 11.03 -2.08 -11.24
C ILE A 188 12.26 -1.89 -10.33
N ASP A 189 13.07 -0.86 -10.59
CA ASP A 189 14.32 -0.61 -9.85
C ASP A 189 14.14 0.19 -8.54
N HIS A 190 12.89 0.50 -8.17
CA HIS A 190 12.54 1.32 -7.02
C HIS A 190 11.41 0.70 -6.18
N PRO A 191 11.38 0.90 -4.84
CA PRO A 191 12.36 1.64 -4.02
C PRO A 191 13.74 0.95 -3.90
N PHE A 192 13.80 -0.32 -4.30
CA PHE A 192 15.01 -1.10 -4.56
C PHE A 192 14.71 -2.03 -5.75
N PRO A 193 15.69 -2.75 -6.32
CA PRO A 193 15.44 -3.71 -7.40
C PRO A 193 14.42 -4.77 -7.00
N ILE A 194 13.23 -4.69 -7.61
CA ILE A 194 12.14 -5.65 -7.45
C ILE A 194 11.99 -6.41 -8.75
N ASP A 195 12.01 -7.74 -8.67
CA ASP A 195 11.70 -8.64 -9.76
C ASP A 195 10.93 -9.84 -9.21
N ILE A 196 9.62 -9.85 -9.46
CA ILE A 196 8.70 -10.90 -9.00
C ILE A 196 8.12 -11.63 -10.22
N PRO A 197 8.63 -12.83 -10.55
CA PRO A 197 8.10 -13.64 -11.64
C PRO A 197 6.62 -13.96 -11.42
N TRP A 198 5.85 -14.05 -12.50
CA TRP A 198 4.43 -14.42 -12.39
C TRP A 198 4.22 -15.81 -11.78
N SER A 199 5.18 -16.72 -11.93
CA SER A 199 5.17 -18.04 -11.29
C SER A 199 5.20 -17.98 -9.75
N GLU A 200 5.65 -16.87 -9.15
CA GLU A 200 5.56 -16.65 -7.69
C GLU A 200 4.22 -16.02 -7.26
N LEU A 201 3.39 -15.62 -8.23
CA LEU A 201 2.10 -14.96 -8.03
C LEU A 201 0.94 -15.83 -8.55
N GLU A 202 1.18 -17.12 -8.80
CA GLU A 202 0.14 -18.08 -9.15
C GLU A 202 -0.67 -18.47 -7.92
N PHE A 203 -1.98 -18.61 -8.11
CA PHE A 203 -2.87 -19.09 -7.06
C PHE A 203 -2.66 -20.60 -6.83
N GLY A 204 -2.50 -21.01 -5.58
CA GLY A 204 -2.20 -22.39 -5.16
C GLY A 204 -3.36 -23.36 -5.23
#